data_AF-A0A357M7E1-F1
#
_entry.id   AF-A0A357M7E1-F1
#
_cell.length_a   1.000
_cell.length_b   1.000
_cell.length_c   1.000
_cell.angle_alpha   90.00
_cell.angle_beta   90.00
_cell.angle_gamma   90.00
#
_symmetry.space_group_name_H-M   'P 1'
#
loop_
_entity.id
_entity.type
_entity.pdbx_description
1 polymer ?
#
loop_
_entity_poly.entity_id
_entity_poly.type
_entity_poly.pdbx_seq_one_letter_code
_entity_poly.pdbx_strand_id
1 'polypeptide(L)'
;SHHGIDLGSAIHPLPEDRTVPGAKGWKWIHTPGHSPGHISLFRAEDKVLIAGDTFLTVKQESVFAVASQHHVVHGPPSYFTTDWEDAEKSVRTLALLDPHIVLSGHGVPMEGEKLSTQLAHLCKNFKEMALPGQGKFV
;
A
#
# COMPACT_ATOMS: atom_id res chain seq x y z
N SER A 1 -7.44 6.62 26.60
CA SER A 1 -6.59 7.83 26.71
C SER A 1 -5.44 7.67 25.74
N HIS A 2 -5.40 8.46 24.66
CA HIS A 2 -4.25 8.48 23.76
C HIS A 2 -3.28 9.54 24.25
N HIS A 3 -2.36 9.15 25.12
CA HIS A 3 -1.18 9.98 25.39
C HIS A 3 -0.18 9.70 24.28
N GLY A 4 0.28 10.75 23.60
CA GLY A 4 1.38 10.63 22.64
C GLY A 4 2.61 10.05 23.34
N ILE A 5 3.28 9.10 22.70
CA ILE A 5 4.55 8.56 23.17
C ILE A 5 5.64 9.48 22.64
N ASP A 6 6.43 10.07 23.53
CA ASP A 6 7.65 10.77 23.13
C ASP A 6 8.72 9.73 22.81
N LEU A 7 9.08 9.65 21.52
CA LEU A 7 10.08 8.72 21.02
C LEU A 7 11.49 9.33 21.03
N GLY A 8 11.65 10.61 21.39
CA GLY A 8 12.93 11.29 21.55
C GLY A 8 13.93 11.01 20.42
N SER A 9 15.14 10.58 20.79
CA SER A 9 16.22 10.22 19.86
C SER A 9 16.15 8.78 19.33
N ALA A 10 15.08 8.03 19.64
CA ALA A 10 14.91 6.65 19.16
C ALA A 10 14.35 6.57 17.72
N ILE A 11 13.93 7.71 17.15
CA ILE A 11 13.54 7.80 15.75
C ILE A 11 14.78 8.09 14.91
N HIS A 12 15.03 7.23 13.93
CA HIS A 12 16.09 7.43 12.95
C HIS A 12 15.48 7.53 11.54
N PRO A 13 15.92 8.49 10.72
CA PRO A 13 15.48 8.57 9.33
C PRO A 13 15.91 7.31 8.57
N LEU A 14 15.13 6.94 7.56
CA LEU A 14 15.52 5.87 6.67
C LEU A 14 16.73 6.31 5.81
N PRO A 15 17.72 5.42 5.58
CA PRO A 15 18.88 5.72 4.75
C PRO A 15 18.51 6.15 3.32
N GLU A 16 19.21 7.15 2.77
CA GLU A 16 19.00 7.66 1.41
C GLU A 16 19.30 6.62 0.31
N ASP A 17 20.14 5.62 0.61
CA ASP A 17 20.47 4.51 -0.28
C ASP A 17 19.33 3.46 -0.44
N ARG A 18 18.18 3.76 0.17
CA ARG A 18 16.97 2.93 0.21
C ARG A 18 17.08 1.65 1.01
N THR A 19 18.16 1.43 1.76
CA THR A 19 18.28 0.24 2.61
C THR A 19 17.39 0.31 3.84
N VAL A 20 17.00 -0.86 4.37
CA VAL A 20 16.23 -0.96 5.61
C VAL A 20 17.15 -1.48 6.73
N PRO A 21 17.46 -0.67 7.76
CA PRO A 21 18.26 -1.11 8.90
C PRO A 21 17.68 -2.39 9.54
N GLY A 22 18.53 -3.41 9.73
CA GLY A 22 18.11 -4.69 10.32
C GLY A 22 17.40 -5.67 9.38
N ALA A 23 17.08 -5.27 8.14
CA ALA A 23 16.38 -6.11 7.17
C ALA A 23 17.13 -6.18 5.83
N LYS A 24 18.21 -6.98 5.78
CA LYS A 24 19.04 -7.14 4.58
C LYS A 24 18.20 -7.61 3.38
N GLY A 25 18.50 -7.06 2.19
CA GLY A 25 17.82 -7.40 0.94
C GLY A 25 16.52 -6.62 0.70
N TRP A 26 15.97 -5.97 1.72
CA TRP A 26 14.81 -5.09 1.59
C TRP A 26 15.24 -3.67 1.20
N LYS A 27 14.40 -3.04 0.39
CA LYS A 27 14.47 -1.62 0.08
C LYS A 27 13.19 -0.92 0.47
N TRP A 28 13.29 0.27 1.05
CA TRP A 28 12.13 1.13 1.25
C TRP A 28 11.87 1.98 0.00
N ILE A 29 10.59 2.27 -0.22
CA ILE A 29 10.09 3.05 -1.35
C ILE A 29 9.10 4.06 -0.78
N HIS A 30 9.32 5.35 -1.01
CA HIS A 30 8.34 6.37 -0.63
C HIS A 30 7.07 6.17 -1.46
N THR A 31 5.93 6.07 -0.77
CA THR A 31 4.63 5.80 -1.40
C THR A 31 3.56 6.70 -0.77
N PRO A 32 3.65 8.03 -0.97
CA PRO A 32 2.70 8.98 -0.41
C PRO A 32 1.31 8.84 -1.04
N GLY A 33 0.35 9.59 -0.50
CA GLY A 33 -1.04 9.62 -0.96
C GLY A 33 -1.99 9.18 0.13
N HIS A 34 -1.86 7.94 0.60
CA HIS A 34 -2.60 7.48 1.78
C HIS A 34 -2.21 8.27 3.03
N SER A 35 -0.90 8.54 3.21
CA SER A 35 -0.43 9.55 4.15
C SER A 35 0.91 10.12 3.66
N PRO A 36 1.31 11.34 4.08
CA PRO A 36 2.53 11.97 3.57
C PRO A 36 3.81 11.17 3.81
N GLY A 37 3.89 10.49 4.96
CA GLY A 37 5.06 9.69 5.37
C GLY A 37 5.02 8.22 4.97
N HIS A 38 4.01 7.78 4.20
CA HIS A 38 3.80 6.36 3.92
C HIS A 38 4.93 5.77 3.04
N ILE A 39 5.39 4.57 3.39
CA ILE A 39 6.40 3.82 2.65
C ILE A 39 5.93 2.38 2.39
N SER A 40 6.51 1.78 1.37
CA SER A 40 6.42 0.35 1.08
C SER A 40 7.80 -0.29 1.12
N LEU A 41 7.86 -1.60 1.36
CA LEU A 41 9.11 -2.36 1.40
C LEU A 41 9.12 -3.42 0.30
N PHE A 42 10.21 -3.52 -0.45
CA PHE A 42 10.36 -4.50 -1.52
C PHE A 42 11.65 -5.28 -1.39
N ARG A 43 11.57 -6.61 -1.55
CA ARG A 43 12.72 -7.49 -1.63
C ARG A 43 12.81 -8.08 -3.04
N ALA A 44 13.88 -7.75 -3.74
CA ALA A 44 14.03 -8.10 -5.15
C ALA A 44 14.33 -9.59 -5.39
N GLU A 45 14.95 -10.27 -4.42
CA GLU A 45 15.37 -11.67 -4.55
C GLU A 45 14.20 -12.62 -4.81
N ASP A 46 13.07 -12.39 -4.14
CA ASP A 46 11.85 -13.19 -4.24
C ASP A 46 10.63 -12.37 -4.67
N LYS A 47 10.84 -11.11 -5.07
CA LYS A 47 9.81 -10.17 -5.52
C LYS A 47 8.66 -10.01 -4.52
N VAL A 48 8.97 -10.02 -3.22
CA VAL A 48 7.99 -9.78 -2.15
C VAL A 48 7.84 -8.29 -1.92
N LEU A 49 6.59 -7.82 -1.92
CA LEU A 49 6.20 -6.44 -1.65
C LEU A 49 5.35 -6.36 -0.39
N ILE A 50 5.78 -5.59 0.60
CA ILE A 50 4.94 -5.08 1.69
C ILE A 50 4.43 -3.71 1.25
N ALA A 51 3.18 -3.66 0.80
CA ALA A 51 2.58 -2.47 0.17
C ALA A 51 1.99 -1.48 1.19
N GLY A 52 1.87 -1.87 2.46
CA GLY A 52 1.11 -1.09 3.44
C GLY A 52 -0.29 -0.76 2.93
N ASP A 53 -0.75 0.45 3.15
CA ASP A 53 -2.08 0.91 2.72
C ASP A 53 -2.03 1.67 1.37
N THR A 54 -0.97 1.49 0.55
CA THR A 54 -0.94 2.01 -0.82
C THR A 54 -2.05 1.41 -1.70
N PHE A 55 -2.37 0.13 -1.48
CA PHE A 55 -3.55 -0.55 -2.02
C PHE A 55 -3.90 -1.75 -1.13
N LEU A 56 -5.13 -2.24 -1.21
CA LEU A 56 -5.64 -3.31 -0.36
C LEU A 56 -5.86 -4.60 -1.15
N THR A 57 -5.88 -5.74 -0.46
CA THR A 57 -6.18 -7.08 -1.04
C THR A 57 -7.56 -7.61 -0.62
N VAL A 58 -8.39 -6.72 -0.05
CA VAL A 58 -9.73 -6.97 0.45
C VAL A 58 -10.66 -5.81 0.04
N LYS A 59 -11.95 -6.07 -0.12
CA LYS A 59 -12.94 -5.02 -0.40
C LYS A 59 -13.16 -4.15 0.84
N GLN A 60 -13.15 -2.82 0.69
CA GLN A 60 -13.35 -1.86 1.81
C GLN A 60 -14.64 -2.14 2.61
N GLU A 61 -15.77 -2.42 1.94
CA GLU A 61 -17.04 -2.76 2.59
C GLU A 61 -16.99 -4.08 3.38
N SER A 62 -16.05 -4.97 3.03
CA SER A 62 -15.85 -6.25 3.73
C SER A 62 -14.83 -6.20 4.87
N VAL A 63 -14.17 -5.05 5.10
CA VAL A 63 -13.36 -4.85 6.31
C VAL A 63 -14.23 -4.99 7.57
N PHE A 64 -15.52 -4.65 7.47
CA PHE A 64 -16.52 -4.90 8.51
C PHE A 64 -17.22 -6.27 8.38
N ALA A 65 -17.14 -6.93 7.22
CA ALA A 65 -17.77 -8.22 6.95
C ALA A 65 -16.70 -9.32 6.77
N VAL A 66 -16.15 -9.75 7.89
CA VAL A 66 -15.06 -10.74 8.05
C VAL A 66 -15.34 -12.11 7.39
N ALA A 67 -16.57 -12.37 6.93
CA ALA A 67 -17.02 -13.69 6.50
C ALA A 67 -16.79 -14.03 5.00
N SER A 68 -16.50 -13.06 4.13
CA SER A 68 -16.28 -13.35 2.70
C SER A 68 -14.92 -12.84 2.22
N GLN A 69 -13.91 -13.72 2.25
CA GLN A 69 -12.55 -13.46 1.78
C GLN A 69 -12.46 -13.36 0.24
N HIS A 70 -13.15 -12.38 -0.34
CA HIS A 70 -12.95 -12.04 -1.74
C HIS A 70 -11.59 -11.32 -1.86
N HIS A 71 -10.58 -12.10 -2.25
CA HIS A 71 -9.22 -11.62 -2.55
C HIS A 71 -9.28 -10.72 -3.78
N VAL A 72 -9.37 -9.41 -3.56
CA VAL A 72 -9.53 -8.42 -4.61
C VAL A 72 -8.60 -7.26 -4.35
N VAL A 73 -7.86 -6.84 -5.38
CA VAL A 73 -7.03 -5.64 -5.29
C VAL A 73 -7.93 -4.41 -5.40
N HIS A 74 -7.83 -3.52 -4.41
CA HIS A 74 -8.56 -2.27 -4.34
C HIS A 74 -7.60 -1.10 -4.08
N GLY A 75 -8.04 0.11 -4.41
CA GLY A 75 -7.29 1.34 -4.06
C GLY A 75 -7.04 1.49 -2.55
N PRO A 76 -6.26 2.50 -2.15
CA PRO A 76 -5.97 2.76 -0.74
C PRO A 76 -7.27 2.98 0.07
N PRO A 77 -7.25 2.79 1.40
CA PRO A 77 -8.38 3.16 2.26
C PRO A 77 -8.80 4.61 1.99
N SER A 78 -10.08 4.84 1.67
CA SER A 78 -10.58 6.18 1.36
C SER A 78 -10.54 7.10 2.59
N TYR A 79 -10.76 6.53 3.78
CA TYR A 79 -10.50 7.22 5.03
C TYR A 79 -8.99 7.46 5.19
N PHE A 80 -8.61 8.71 5.44
CA PHE A 80 -7.24 9.21 5.58
C PHE A 80 -6.41 9.37 4.31
N THR A 81 -6.84 8.89 3.14
CA THR A 81 -6.14 9.22 1.89
C THR A 81 -6.28 10.72 1.60
N THR A 82 -5.17 11.44 1.74
CA THR A 82 -5.11 12.90 1.66
C THR A 82 -4.78 13.41 0.26
N ASP A 83 -4.11 12.59 -0.56
CA ASP A 83 -3.71 12.95 -1.92
C ASP A 83 -3.91 11.76 -2.87
N TRP A 84 -4.90 11.88 -3.76
CA TRP A 84 -5.26 10.82 -4.71
C TRP A 84 -4.32 10.73 -5.90
N GLU A 85 -3.68 11.83 -6.30
CA GLU A 85 -2.73 11.81 -7.41
C GLU A 85 -1.44 11.10 -6.99
N ASP A 86 -0.94 11.41 -5.79
CA ASP A 86 0.22 10.74 -5.23
C ASP A 86 -0.09 9.28 -4.89
N ALA A 87 -1.31 8.97 -4.44
CA ALA A 87 -1.74 7.58 -4.25
C ALA A 87 -1.71 6.80 -5.58
N GLU A 88 -2.21 7.38 -6.67
CA GLU A 88 -2.17 6.75 -8.00
C GLU A 88 -0.72 6.51 -8.45
N LYS A 89 0.15 7.51 -8.32
CA LYS A 89 1.59 7.39 -8.65
C LYS A 89 2.26 6.31 -7.82
N SER A 90 1.94 6.22 -6.54
CA SER A 90 2.46 5.20 -5.62
C SER A 90 2.05 3.79 -6.04
N VAL A 91 0.75 3.57 -6.33
CA VAL A 91 0.28 2.27 -6.84
C VAL A 91 0.98 1.87 -8.14
N ARG A 92 1.11 2.80 -9.08
CA ARG A 92 1.82 2.55 -10.36
C ARG A 92 3.30 2.24 -10.13
N THR A 93 3.96 2.96 -9.23
CA THR A 93 5.36 2.72 -8.87
C THR A 93 5.56 1.31 -8.33
N LEU A 94 4.66 0.85 -7.45
CA LEU A 94 4.72 -0.50 -6.91
C LEU A 94 4.41 -1.58 -7.95
N ALA A 95 3.46 -1.33 -8.85
CA ALA A 95 3.13 -2.26 -9.93
C ALA A 95 4.31 -2.48 -10.90
N LEU A 96 5.11 -1.45 -11.16
CA LEU A 96 6.32 -1.54 -12.00
C LEU A 96 7.44 -2.42 -11.41
N LEU A 97 7.37 -2.74 -10.11
CA LEU A 97 8.31 -3.69 -9.48
C LEU A 97 8.02 -5.13 -9.88
N ASP A 98 6.87 -5.40 -10.51
CA ASP A 98 6.40 -6.74 -10.88
C ASP A 98 6.47 -7.72 -9.70
N PRO A 99 5.76 -7.43 -8.59
CA PRO A 99 5.81 -8.25 -7.39
C PRO A 99 5.18 -9.62 -7.63
N HIS A 100 5.81 -10.67 -7.10
CA HIS A 100 5.26 -12.03 -7.14
C HIS A 100 4.27 -12.26 -6.00
N ILE A 101 4.53 -11.65 -4.83
CA ILE A 101 3.69 -11.74 -3.62
C ILE A 101 3.53 -10.34 -3.04
N VAL A 102 2.31 -10.00 -2.62
CA VAL A 102 1.98 -8.75 -1.93
C VAL A 102 1.38 -9.00 -0.56
N LEU A 103 1.88 -8.24 0.41
CA LEU A 103 1.37 -8.08 1.77
C LEU A 103 0.85 -6.64 1.92
N SER A 104 -0.46 -6.43 1.86
CA SER A 104 -1.08 -5.13 2.11
C SER A 104 -1.35 -4.91 3.61
N GLY A 105 -1.59 -3.66 4.00
CA GLY A 105 -1.92 -3.27 5.38
C GLY A 105 -3.23 -3.89 5.88
N HIS A 106 -4.15 -4.16 4.95
CA HIS A 106 -5.39 -4.90 5.21
C HIS A 106 -5.67 -5.94 4.14
N GLY A 107 -6.24 -7.08 4.56
CA GLY A 107 -6.56 -8.22 3.71
C GLY A 107 -5.63 -9.40 3.98
N VAL A 108 -5.37 -10.20 2.95
CA VAL A 108 -4.54 -11.42 3.03
C VAL A 108 -3.46 -11.38 1.95
N PRO A 109 -2.34 -12.11 2.13
CA PRO A 109 -1.32 -12.19 1.11
C PRO A 109 -1.93 -12.60 -0.25
N MET A 110 -1.56 -11.89 -1.32
CA MET A 110 -1.97 -12.21 -2.68
C MET A 110 -0.74 -12.47 -3.55
N GLU A 111 -0.85 -13.42 -4.47
CA GLU A 111 0.26 -13.84 -5.34
C GLU A 111 -0.24 -14.30 -6.71
N GLY A 112 0.71 -14.54 -7.61
CA GLY A 112 0.49 -15.14 -8.92
C GLY A 112 -0.33 -14.26 -9.89
N GLU A 113 -0.87 -14.90 -10.93
CA GLU A 113 -1.57 -14.20 -12.03
C GLU A 113 -2.72 -13.32 -11.52
N LYS A 114 -3.45 -13.80 -10.51
CA LYS A 114 -4.57 -13.05 -9.91
C LYS A 114 -4.12 -11.71 -9.33
N LEU A 115 -2.96 -11.66 -8.67
CA LEU A 115 -2.37 -10.40 -8.21
C LEU A 115 -2.01 -9.51 -9.40
N SER A 116 -1.23 -10.03 -10.36
CA SER A 116 -0.72 -9.25 -11.49
C SER A 116 -1.85 -8.65 -12.32
N THR A 117 -2.89 -9.43 -12.65
CA THR A 117 -4.05 -8.98 -13.42
C THR A 117 -4.82 -7.90 -12.68
N GLN A 118 -5.08 -8.07 -11.39
CA GLN A 118 -5.88 -7.12 -10.63
C GLN A 118 -5.11 -5.83 -10.29
N LEU A 119 -3.81 -5.92 -10.03
CA LEU A 119 -2.96 -4.75 -9.83
C LEU A 119 -2.86 -3.94 -11.12
N ALA A 120 -2.69 -4.60 -12.28
CA ALA A 120 -2.72 -3.95 -13.58
C ALA A 120 -4.10 -3.31 -13.85
N HIS A 121 -5.19 -3.97 -13.46
CA HIS A 121 -6.54 -3.43 -13.57
C HIS A 121 -6.74 -2.18 -12.70
N LEU A 122 -6.26 -2.20 -11.45
CA LEU A 122 -6.28 -1.03 -10.57
C LEU A 122 -5.46 0.11 -11.16
N CYS A 123 -4.25 -0.15 -11.67
CA CYS A 123 -3.46 0.88 -12.33
C CYS A 123 -4.20 1.46 -13.55
N LYS A 124 -4.89 0.65 -14.34
CA LYS A 124 -5.60 1.13 -15.52
C LYS A 124 -6.82 1.99 -15.16
N ASN A 125 -7.56 1.62 -14.12
CA ASN A 125 -8.86 2.21 -13.78
C ASN A 125 -8.87 2.89 -12.41
N PHE A 126 -7.72 3.39 -11.95
CA PHE A 126 -7.56 3.90 -10.58
C PHE A 126 -8.63 4.93 -10.21
N LYS A 127 -8.89 5.89 -11.10
CA LYS A 127 -9.89 6.95 -10.88
C LYS A 127 -11.30 6.41 -10.67
N GLU A 128 -11.68 5.36 -11.38
CA GLU A 128 -13.01 4.76 -11.27
C GLU A 128 -13.12 3.83 -10.05
N MET A 129 -12.02 3.16 -9.69
CA MET A 129 -11.99 2.13 -8.66
C MET A 129 -11.68 2.66 -7.24
N ALA A 130 -10.94 3.77 -7.13
CA ALA A 130 -10.38 4.23 -5.86
C ALA A 130 -10.97 5.55 -5.38
N LEU A 131 -11.37 6.46 -6.29
CA LEU A 131 -11.90 7.76 -5.86
C LEU A 131 -13.31 7.58 -5.29
N PRO A 132 -13.62 8.23 -4.16
CA PRO A 132 -14.96 8.17 -3.58
C PRO A 132 -15.98 8.87 -4.49
N GLY A 133 -17.10 8.20 -4.76
CA GLY A 133 -18.15 8.68 -5.69
C GLY A 133 -18.87 9.96 -5.23
N GLN A 134 -18.83 10.30 -3.95
CA GLN A 134 -19.19 11.62 -3.39
C GLN A 134 -18.26 11.93 -2.22
N GLY A 135 -17.79 13.18 -2.16
CA GLY A 135 -16.52 13.53 -1.53
C GLY A 135 -16.37 13.22 -0.04
N LYS A 136 -15.11 13.06 0.34
CA LYS A 136 -14.45 13.83 1.40
C LYS A 136 -12.97 13.90 1.03
N PHE A 137 -12.59 15.06 0.51
CA PHE A 137 -11.27 15.48 -0.03
C PHE A 137 -11.03 15.15 -1.52
N VAL A 138 -11.60 16.03 -2.36
CA VAL A 138 -10.98 16.55 -3.59
C VAL A 138 -10.18 17.79 -3.19
#